data_AF-A0A0K0EIG4-F1
#
_entry.id   AF-A0A0K0EIG4-F1
#
_cell.length_a   1.000
_cell.length_b   1.000
_cell.length_c   1.000
_cell.angle_alpha   90.00
_cell.angle_beta   90.00
_cell.angle_gamma   90.00
#
_symmetry.space_group_name_H-M   'P 1'
#
loop_
_entity.id
_entity.type
_entity.pdbx_description
1 polymer ?
#
loop_
_entity_poly.entity_id
_entity_poly.type
_entity_poly.pdbx_seq_one_letter_code
_entity_poly.pdbx_strand_id
1 'polypeptide(L)'
;MNTTPIIENSTEIKNQTSCNFNSNKNNSEILISGLRLEGKDNSENFINKYTNDGIPIIEPKTEFKVVIFGYNLQHVDGIGFTVTGDCNDMIINVSSTNFMNITNKKIIFIAIFSDKGSIYNLCYLLKSNVKKYVFTKEKDINISTKVEPKKYIMPLWIQICVIVFCAILSGLFSGLNLGLMTLTLQELELITKSGSEQDQKYATVIIPIRKNGNFLLCSLIIGNVLVNSAISILMDDLTSGLISLISSSAGIVLFGEIIPQSLCVKKGLAVGAKTIWITKFFMLITFPISYPLSKLLDLVIGKEVTSYDRKKLMELIKMTTKNESAMEFKIAVGAMEITEKTVKDVMTKIEDVFMLPETTVLNEQKVTEIVNMGYTRIPVYANNNRNNVVSLLFIKDLALMDPDQNFTVKTVCSYHQHFLKFVVEDTPLKAMLEEFKKGQTHLAMVRKKKSTNKFKNVEELCGLITLEDILEEILKAEIVDETDIVIDNVNKVKRRTRNNKYLTNQIQFAGKKKSSFK
;
A
#
# COMPACT_ATOMS: atom_id res chain seq x y z
N MET A 1 20.15 -14.68 -42.91
CA MET A 1 21.40 -14.27 -43.59
C MET A 1 22.46 -14.07 -42.53
N ASN A 2 23.12 -15.14 -42.09
CA ASN A 2 24.22 -15.06 -41.12
C ASN A 2 25.53 -15.19 -41.87
N THR A 3 26.11 -14.06 -42.24
CA THR A 3 27.45 -13.95 -42.79
C THR A 3 28.45 -14.03 -41.64
N THR A 4 29.09 -15.20 -41.49
CA THR A 4 30.28 -15.41 -40.66
C THR A 4 31.45 -14.58 -41.20
N PRO A 5 32.22 -13.89 -40.34
CA PRO A 5 33.20 -12.91 -40.76
C PRO A 5 34.49 -13.58 -41.25
N ILE A 6 34.92 -13.18 -42.44
CA ILE A 6 36.21 -13.54 -43.05
C ILE A 6 37.26 -12.62 -42.43
N ILE A 7 38.13 -13.17 -41.60
CA ILE A 7 39.31 -12.47 -41.07
C ILE A 7 40.43 -12.66 -42.10
N GLU A 8 40.56 -11.68 -43.00
CA GLU A 8 41.79 -11.43 -43.75
C GLU A 8 42.80 -10.79 -42.80
N ASN A 9 43.84 -11.52 -42.42
CA ASN A 9 45.09 -10.92 -41.94
C ASN A 9 46.24 -11.67 -42.59
N SER A 10 46.56 -11.23 -43.80
CA SER A 10 47.79 -11.50 -44.53
C SER A 10 48.95 -10.76 -43.84
N THR A 11 49.50 -11.35 -42.78
CA THR A 11 50.82 -10.95 -42.29
C THR A 11 51.82 -12.02 -42.64
N GLU A 12 52.68 -11.65 -43.60
CA GLU A 12 53.91 -12.30 -44.04
C GLU A 12 54.51 -13.26 -43.00
N ILE A 13 54.39 -14.56 -43.29
CA ILE A 13 55.16 -15.60 -42.62
C ILE A 13 56.61 -15.40 -43.03
N LYS A 14 57.36 -14.67 -42.19
CA LYS A 14 58.82 -14.66 -42.23
C LYS A 14 59.31 -16.08 -41.96
N ASN A 15 59.80 -16.73 -43.01
CA ASN A 15 60.47 -18.04 -43.04
C ASN A 15 61.75 -18.09 -42.20
N GLN A 16 61.67 -17.90 -40.88
CA GLN A 16 62.82 -18.04 -39.97
C GLN A 16 62.42 -18.81 -38.70
N THR A 17 62.04 -20.06 -38.89
CA THR A 17 62.43 -21.14 -37.96
C THR A 17 62.58 -22.38 -38.81
N SER A 18 63.74 -22.49 -39.47
CA SER A 18 64.33 -23.78 -39.76
C SER A 18 64.39 -24.55 -38.44
N CYS A 19 63.43 -25.45 -38.22
CA CYS A 19 63.54 -26.47 -37.19
C CYS A 19 64.82 -27.26 -37.49
N ASN A 20 65.91 -26.88 -36.85
CA ASN A 20 67.14 -27.67 -36.78
C ASN A 20 66.81 -28.94 -36.00
N PHE A 21 66.19 -29.91 -36.67
CA PHE A 21 66.19 -31.28 -36.21
C PHE A 21 67.64 -31.77 -36.28
N ASN A 22 68.30 -31.76 -35.12
CA ASN A 22 69.53 -32.50 -34.91
C ASN A 22 69.29 -33.97 -35.30
N SER A 23 69.69 -34.35 -36.51
CA SER A 23 69.47 -35.68 -37.10
C SER A 23 70.38 -36.77 -36.54
N ASN A 24 70.83 -36.64 -35.28
CA ASN A 24 71.70 -37.62 -34.62
C ASN A 24 71.07 -38.27 -33.37
N LYS A 25 69.75 -38.17 -33.17
CA LYS A 25 69.06 -39.07 -32.24
C LYS A 25 68.81 -40.40 -32.93
N ASN A 26 69.33 -41.49 -32.33
CA ASN A 26 69.16 -42.87 -32.77
C ASN A 26 67.75 -43.10 -33.35
N ASN A 27 67.68 -43.53 -34.61
CA ASN A 27 66.44 -43.77 -35.38
C ASN A 27 65.45 -44.76 -34.75
N SER A 28 65.75 -45.32 -33.57
CA SER A 28 64.96 -46.29 -32.82
C SER A 28 64.27 -45.72 -31.57
N GLU A 29 64.46 -44.45 -31.23
CA GLU A 29 63.80 -43.86 -30.05
C GLU A 29 62.29 -43.68 -30.30
N ILE A 30 61.45 -44.15 -29.37
CA ILE A 30 60.00 -43.97 -29.43
C ILE A 30 59.69 -42.55 -28.94
N LEU A 31 58.95 -41.80 -29.75
CA LEU A 31 58.49 -40.46 -29.40
C LEU A 31 56.97 -40.48 -29.36
N ILE A 32 56.38 -40.17 -28.21
CA ILE A 32 54.94 -39.91 -28.09
C ILE A 32 54.75 -38.40 -28.20
N SER A 33 53.86 -37.93 -29.07
CA SER A 33 53.67 -36.51 -29.36
C SER A 33 52.34 -35.95 -28.84
N GLY A 34 51.38 -36.83 -28.52
CA GLY A 34 50.09 -36.39 -28.03
C GLY A 34 49.07 -37.51 -27.92
N LEU A 35 47.93 -37.18 -27.33
CA LEU A 35 46.82 -38.09 -27.11
C LEU A 35 45.50 -37.41 -27.45
N ARG A 36 44.61 -38.15 -28.10
CA ARG A 36 43.23 -37.76 -28.38
C ARG A 36 42.29 -38.80 -27.80
N LEU A 37 41.21 -38.32 -27.19
CA LEU A 37 40.13 -39.15 -26.71
C LEU A 37 38.98 -39.10 -27.73
N GLU A 38 38.38 -40.25 -27.98
CA GLU A 38 37.20 -40.44 -28.81
C GLU A 38 36.15 -41.21 -28.01
N GLY A 39 34.87 -40.86 -28.16
CA GLY A 39 33.77 -41.65 -27.64
C GLY A 39 33.69 -42.99 -28.38
N LYS A 40 33.36 -44.07 -27.66
CA LYS A 40 33.30 -45.42 -28.26
C LYS A 40 32.42 -45.50 -29.51
N ASP A 41 31.30 -44.76 -29.52
CA ASP A 41 30.32 -44.74 -30.61
C ASP A 41 30.40 -43.46 -31.47
N ASN A 42 31.57 -42.79 -31.52
CA ASN A 42 31.74 -41.48 -32.17
C ASN A 42 30.79 -40.39 -31.62
N SER A 43 30.31 -40.53 -30.39
CA SER A 43 29.58 -39.47 -29.71
C SER A 43 30.49 -38.25 -29.55
N GLU A 44 30.01 -37.05 -29.86
CA GLU A 44 30.86 -35.84 -29.90
C GLU A 44 31.04 -35.15 -28.52
N ASN A 45 30.28 -35.55 -27.49
CA ASN A 45 30.14 -34.79 -26.24
C ASN A 45 30.60 -35.55 -24.98
N PHE A 46 31.83 -36.03 -24.96
CA PHE A 46 32.38 -36.79 -23.81
C PHE A 46 33.53 -36.09 -23.07
N ILE A 47 34.19 -35.11 -23.70
CA ILE A 47 35.15 -34.23 -23.02
C ILE A 47 34.35 -33.05 -22.45
N ASN A 48 34.20 -33.04 -21.14
CA ASN A 48 33.41 -32.01 -20.48
C ASN A 48 34.10 -30.64 -20.52
N LYS A 49 35.44 -30.62 -20.38
CA LYS A 49 36.32 -29.43 -20.31
C LYS A 49 37.80 -29.82 -20.41
N TYR A 50 38.68 -28.82 -20.47
CA TYR A 50 40.13 -28.98 -20.28
C TYR A 50 40.54 -28.28 -18.98
N THR A 51 41.50 -28.85 -18.25
CA THR A 51 42.15 -28.17 -17.12
C THR A 51 42.95 -26.94 -17.61
N ASN A 52 43.37 -26.07 -16.69
CA ASN A 52 44.23 -24.93 -17.00
C ASN A 52 45.56 -25.31 -17.70
N ASP A 53 46.05 -26.52 -17.48
CA ASP A 53 47.26 -27.08 -18.09
C ASP A 53 46.99 -27.74 -19.46
N GLY A 54 45.76 -27.66 -19.99
CA GLY A 54 45.38 -28.26 -21.29
C GLY A 54 45.02 -29.75 -21.23
N ILE A 55 44.97 -30.36 -20.04
CA ILE A 55 44.64 -31.78 -19.86
C ILE A 55 43.12 -32.02 -20.03
N PRO A 56 42.65 -32.97 -20.85
CA PRO A 56 41.23 -33.26 -21.02
C PRO A 56 40.60 -33.84 -19.75
N ILE A 57 39.41 -33.34 -19.40
CA ILE A 57 38.61 -33.82 -18.27
C ILE A 57 37.48 -34.73 -18.77
N ILE A 58 37.51 -35.97 -18.32
CA ILE A 58 36.55 -37.01 -18.71
C ILE A 58 35.67 -37.48 -17.54
N GLU A 59 34.51 -38.02 -17.87
CA GLU A 59 33.62 -38.64 -16.90
C GLU A 59 34.17 -39.99 -16.42
N PRO A 60 34.28 -40.22 -15.10
CA PRO A 60 34.80 -41.48 -14.56
C PRO A 60 33.88 -42.66 -14.89
N LYS A 61 34.46 -43.87 -15.00
CA LYS A 61 33.77 -45.15 -15.30
C LYS A 61 33.06 -45.20 -16.65
N THR A 62 33.46 -44.36 -17.60
CA THR A 62 32.99 -44.43 -19.00
C THR A 62 34.10 -44.99 -19.89
N GLU A 63 33.71 -45.72 -20.93
CA GLU A 63 34.64 -46.32 -21.90
C GLU A 63 35.05 -45.29 -22.96
N PHE A 64 36.36 -45.04 -23.05
CA PHE A 64 36.92 -44.14 -24.06
C PHE A 64 37.81 -44.89 -25.01
N LYS A 65 37.76 -44.48 -26.28
CA LYS A 65 38.75 -44.86 -27.27
C LYS A 65 39.89 -43.86 -27.19
N VAL A 66 41.04 -44.33 -26.73
CA VAL A 66 42.26 -43.55 -26.57
C VAL A 66 43.11 -43.71 -27.82
N VAL A 67 43.42 -42.60 -28.48
CA VAL A 67 44.28 -42.54 -29.66
C VAL A 67 45.57 -41.82 -29.29
N ILE A 68 46.68 -42.56 -29.27
CA ILE A 68 48.00 -42.03 -28.99
C ILE A 68 48.73 -41.80 -30.32
N PHE A 69 49.35 -40.63 -30.48
CA PHE A 69 50.11 -40.24 -31.66
C PHE A 69 51.60 -40.11 -31.35
N GLY A 70 52.45 -40.44 -32.32
CA GLY A 70 53.90 -40.41 -32.13
C GLY A 70 54.68 -40.97 -33.32
N TYR A 71 55.90 -41.41 -33.05
CA TYR A 71 56.80 -42.08 -34.00
C TYR A 71 57.38 -43.35 -33.36
N ASN A 72 57.66 -44.35 -34.18
CA ASN A 72 58.17 -45.66 -33.77
C ASN A 72 57.24 -46.43 -32.81
N LEU A 73 55.94 -46.12 -32.82
CA LEU A 73 54.95 -46.70 -31.91
C LEU A 73 54.70 -48.21 -32.13
N GLN A 74 55.10 -48.78 -33.27
CA GLN A 74 55.04 -50.22 -33.55
C GLN A 74 55.89 -51.06 -32.59
N HIS A 75 56.89 -50.44 -31.95
CA HIS A 75 57.77 -51.07 -30.96
C HIS A 75 57.21 -51.04 -29.54
N VAL A 76 56.04 -50.46 -29.31
CA VAL A 76 55.37 -50.46 -28.01
C VAL A 76 54.67 -51.82 -27.80
N ASP A 77 54.94 -52.46 -26.66
CA ASP A 77 54.35 -53.75 -26.26
C ASP A 77 53.19 -53.62 -25.26
N GLY A 78 53.07 -52.48 -24.61
CA GLY A 78 52.01 -52.22 -23.65
C GLY A 78 51.92 -50.74 -23.30
N ILE A 79 50.72 -50.29 -22.97
CA ILE A 79 50.43 -48.93 -22.52
C ILE A 79 49.73 -49.05 -21.18
N GLY A 80 50.14 -48.26 -20.20
CA GLY A 80 49.46 -48.18 -18.93
C GLY A 80 49.29 -46.75 -18.45
N PHE A 81 48.43 -46.58 -17.46
CA PHE A 81 48.21 -45.31 -16.80
C PHE A 81 48.40 -45.43 -15.29
N THR A 82 49.13 -44.48 -14.72
CA THR A 82 49.44 -44.39 -13.29
C THR A 82 49.03 -43.04 -12.73
N VAL A 83 48.62 -43.02 -11.47
CA VAL A 83 48.28 -41.78 -10.75
C VAL A 83 49.45 -41.29 -9.90
N THR A 84 50.36 -42.17 -9.47
CA THR A 84 51.48 -41.86 -8.57
C THR A 84 52.72 -41.32 -9.30
N GLY A 85 52.76 -41.48 -10.63
CA GLY A 85 53.95 -41.18 -11.43
C GLY A 85 54.97 -42.32 -11.47
N ASP A 86 54.74 -43.40 -10.71
CA ASP A 86 55.49 -44.65 -10.83
C ASP A 86 54.73 -45.62 -11.76
N CYS A 87 55.42 -46.13 -12.77
CA CYS A 87 54.87 -47.14 -13.69
C CYS A 87 54.78 -48.55 -13.07
N ASN A 88 55.28 -48.76 -11.85
CA ASN A 88 55.03 -50.01 -11.13
C ASN A 88 53.59 -50.07 -10.59
N ASP A 89 53.01 -48.91 -10.25
CA ASP A 89 51.66 -48.78 -9.68
C ASP A 89 50.65 -48.36 -10.76
N MET A 90 50.65 -49.05 -11.90
CA MET A 90 49.66 -48.79 -12.95
C MET A 90 48.28 -49.29 -12.55
N ILE A 91 47.28 -48.42 -12.70
CA ILE A 91 45.88 -48.73 -12.45
C ILE A 91 45.24 -49.36 -13.70
N ILE A 92 45.66 -48.87 -14.86
CA ILE A 92 45.20 -49.36 -16.16
C ILE A 92 46.42 -49.91 -16.88
N ASN A 93 46.33 -51.14 -17.37
CA ASN A 93 47.36 -51.75 -18.19
C ASN A 93 46.72 -52.42 -19.40
N VAL A 94 47.13 -52.01 -20.58
CA VAL A 94 46.65 -52.48 -21.87
C VAL A 94 47.85 -53.05 -22.63
N SER A 95 47.87 -54.37 -22.78
CA SER A 95 48.87 -55.08 -23.57
C SER A 95 48.67 -54.85 -25.06
N SER A 96 49.71 -55.10 -25.85
CA SER A 96 49.69 -55.01 -27.32
C SER A 96 48.60 -55.85 -27.99
N THR A 97 48.16 -56.93 -27.35
CA THR A 97 47.05 -57.79 -27.80
C THR A 97 45.68 -57.09 -27.79
N ASN A 98 45.53 -56.06 -26.94
CA ASN A 98 44.26 -55.35 -26.75
C ASN A 98 44.23 -54.01 -27.51
N PHE A 99 45.26 -53.71 -28.31
CA PHE A 99 45.27 -52.55 -29.17
C PHE A 99 44.38 -52.82 -30.39
N MET A 100 43.35 -51.99 -30.59
CA MET A 100 42.48 -52.05 -31.76
C MET A 100 43.26 -51.78 -33.05
N ASN A 101 44.25 -50.89 -32.98
CA ASN A 101 45.10 -50.54 -34.12
C ASN A 101 46.48 -50.10 -33.62
N ILE A 102 47.54 -50.65 -34.21
CA ILE A 102 48.93 -50.24 -33.97
C ILE A 102 49.62 -50.00 -35.30
N THR A 103 50.18 -48.80 -35.46
CA THR A 103 50.98 -48.41 -36.63
C THR A 103 52.23 -47.70 -36.16
N ASN A 104 53.11 -47.33 -37.09
CA ASN A 104 54.29 -46.53 -36.75
C ASN A 104 53.95 -45.17 -36.10
N LYS A 105 52.78 -44.60 -36.44
CA LYS A 105 52.40 -43.24 -36.04
C LYS A 105 51.27 -43.14 -35.02
N LYS A 106 50.51 -44.20 -34.81
CA LYS A 106 49.36 -44.20 -33.90
C LYS A 106 49.12 -45.55 -33.24
N ILE A 107 48.63 -45.52 -32.00
CA ILE A 107 48.06 -46.66 -31.29
C ILE A 107 46.64 -46.29 -30.84
N ILE A 108 45.70 -47.21 -30.99
CA ILE A 108 44.30 -47.05 -30.59
C ILE A 108 43.91 -48.20 -29.68
N PHE A 109 43.32 -47.89 -28.53
CA PHE A 109 42.80 -48.88 -27.59
C PHE A 109 41.63 -48.30 -26.80
N ILE A 110 40.89 -49.17 -26.10
CA ILE A 110 39.80 -48.76 -25.21
C ILE A 110 40.30 -48.81 -23.77
N ALA A 111 39.98 -47.78 -22.98
CA ALA A 111 40.30 -47.71 -21.57
C ALA A 111 39.13 -47.13 -20.76
N ILE A 112 39.05 -47.55 -19.49
CA ILE A 112 38.07 -47.07 -18.52
C ILE A 112 38.82 -46.45 -17.35
N PHE A 113 38.58 -45.17 -17.11
CA PHE A 113 39.21 -44.42 -16.03
C PHE A 113 38.25 -44.38 -14.83
N SER A 114 38.46 -45.27 -13.87
CA SER A 114 37.48 -45.55 -12.81
C SER A 114 37.57 -44.61 -11.59
N ASP A 115 38.76 -44.09 -11.29
CA ASP A 115 38.97 -43.29 -10.08
C ASP A 115 38.48 -41.85 -10.30
N LYS A 116 37.80 -41.31 -9.31
CA LYS A 116 37.31 -39.93 -9.33
C LYS A 116 38.38 -39.01 -8.78
N GLY A 117 38.70 -37.93 -9.50
CA GLY A 117 39.61 -36.89 -9.01
C GLY A 117 41.11 -37.13 -9.24
N SER A 118 41.45 -38.14 -10.04
CA SER A 118 42.84 -38.53 -10.31
C SER A 118 43.36 -37.94 -11.63
N ILE A 119 44.68 -37.73 -11.73
CA ILE A 119 45.36 -37.44 -12.99
C ILE A 119 46.10 -38.70 -13.39
N TYR A 120 45.74 -39.25 -14.54
CA TYR A 120 46.34 -40.44 -15.11
C TYR A 120 47.48 -40.02 -16.04
N ASN A 121 48.69 -40.43 -15.69
CA ASN A 121 49.90 -40.23 -16.48
C ASN A 121 50.19 -41.48 -17.30
N LEU A 122 50.67 -41.28 -18.53
CA LEU A 122 50.96 -42.37 -19.45
C LEU A 122 52.32 -43.04 -19.16
N CYS A 123 52.30 -44.36 -19.11
CA CYS A 123 53.47 -45.22 -19.14
C CYS A 123 53.42 -46.12 -20.37
N TYR A 124 54.56 -46.41 -20.99
CA TYR A 124 54.63 -47.35 -22.12
C TYR A 124 55.75 -48.37 -21.93
N LEU A 125 55.54 -49.57 -22.44
CA LEU A 125 56.50 -50.68 -22.42
C LEU A 125 57.06 -50.89 -23.81
N LEU A 126 58.38 -51.03 -23.94
CA LEU A 126 59.02 -51.36 -25.23
C LEU A 126 59.10 -52.87 -25.44
N LYS A 127 59.00 -53.30 -26.71
CA LYS A 127 59.33 -54.67 -27.15
C LYS A 127 60.84 -54.90 -27.05
N SER A 128 61.33 -55.18 -25.85
CA SER A 128 62.74 -55.48 -25.55
C SER A 128 62.82 -56.63 -24.53
N ASN A 129 63.99 -57.28 -24.43
CA ASN A 129 64.20 -58.36 -23.46
C ASN A 129 64.01 -57.90 -22.01
N VAL A 130 64.25 -56.62 -21.73
CA VAL A 130 64.02 -56.01 -20.42
C VAL A 130 62.65 -55.33 -20.43
N LYS A 131 61.66 -55.97 -19.82
CA LYS A 131 60.31 -55.41 -19.64
C LYS A 131 60.32 -54.32 -18.58
N LYS A 132 60.70 -53.09 -18.97
CA LYS A 132 60.61 -51.91 -18.11
C LYS A 132 59.69 -50.88 -18.74
N TYR A 133 58.65 -50.48 -18.00
CA TYR A 133 57.79 -49.38 -18.39
C TYR A 133 58.56 -48.06 -18.25
N VAL A 134 58.39 -47.19 -19.24
CA VAL A 134 58.97 -45.84 -19.28
C VAL A 134 57.84 -44.85 -19.00
N PHE A 135 58.08 -43.97 -18.03
CA PHE A 135 57.17 -42.90 -17.67
C PHE A 135 57.30 -41.72 -18.63
N THR A 136 56.19 -41.25 -19.20
CA THR A 136 56.18 -40.07 -20.06
C THR A 136 55.94 -38.82 -19.22
N LYS A 137 56.87 -37.86 -19.27
CA LYS A 137 56.79 -36.61 -18.49
C LYS A 137 55.97 -35.50 -19.14
N GLU A 138 55.53 -35.70 -20.37
CA GLU A 138 54.77 -34.70 -21.13
C GLU A 138 53.33 -34.60 -20.62
N LYS A 139 52.90 -33.37 -20.30
CA LYS A 139 51.58 -33.10 -19.73
C LYS A 139 50.45 -33.32 -20.74
N ASP A 140 50.73 -33.12 -22.03
CA ASP A 140 49.75 -33.15 -23.13
C ASP A 140 49.17 -34.56 -23.39
N ILE A 141 49.67 -35.56 -22.67
CA ILE A 141 49.30 -36.97 -22.80
C ILE A 141 48.57 -37.47 -21.53
N ASN A 142 48.41 -36.61 -20.53
CA ASN A 142 47.72 -36.95 -19.31
C ASN A 142 46.21 -36.88 -19.50
N ILE A 143 45.46 -37.57 -18.63
CA ILE A 143 44.00 -37.59 -18.64
C ILE A 143 43.51 -37.32 -17.22
N SER A 144 42.57 -36.40 -17.05
CA SER A 144 42.05 -36.03 -15.73
C SER A 144 40.60 -36.50 -15.55
N THR A 145 40.29 -37.08 -14.41
CA THR A 145 38.90 -37.32 -13.97
C THR A 145 38.47 -36.33 -12.86
N LYS A 146 39.21 -35.23 -12.71
CA LYS A 146 38.87 -34.16 -11.76
C LYS A 146 37.63 -33.42 -12.23
N VAL A 147 36.52 -33.62 -11.53
CA VAL A 147 35.38 -32.71 -11.58
C VAL A 147 35.88 -31.38 -11.04
N GLU A 148 35.93 -30.33 -11.88
CA GLU A 148 36.34 -29.01 -11.39
C GLU A 148 35.41 -28.56 -10.27
N PRO A 149 35.93 -27.98 -9.18
CA PRO A 149 35.09 -27.33 -8.20
C PRO A 149 34.32 -26.20 -8.89
N LYS A 150 33.02 -26.07 -8.61
CA LYS A 150 32.19 -24.97 -9.11
C LYS A 150 32.92 -23.64 -8.82
N LYS A 151 33.21 -22.89 -9.88
CA LYS A 151 33.83 -21.57 -9.75
C LYS A 151 32.74 -20.56 -9.40
N TYR A 152 32.52 -20.38 -8.10
CA TYR A 152 31.61 -19.37 -7.57
C TYR A 152 32.03 -17.97 -8.01
N ILE A 153 31.06 -17.08 -8.22
CA ILE A 153 31.32 -15.69 -8.62
C ILE A 153 32.13 -14.95 -7.53
N MET A 154 31.90 -15.30 -6.28
CA MET A 154 32.56 -14.74 -5.10
C MET A 154 32.95 -15.85 -4.12
N PRO A 155 33.90 -15.59 -3.19
CA PRO A 155 34.11 -16.45 -2.04
C PRO A 155 32.78 -16.72 -1.31
N LEU A 156 32.52 -17.98 -0.97
CA LEU A 156 31.23 -18.44 -0.43
C LEU A 156 30.72 -17.58 0.74
N TRP A 157 31.61 -17.21 1.67
CA TRP A 157 31.25 -16.39 2.83
C TRP A 157 30.80 -14.97 2.43
N ILE A 158 31.45 -14.35 1.44
CA ILE A 158 31.03 -13.03 0.91
C ILE A 158 29.66 -13.16 0.28
N GLN A 159 29.44 -14.20 -0.52
CA GLN A 159 28.18 -14.43 -1.22
C GLN A 159 27.01 -14.60 -0.24
N ILE A 160 27.19 -15.40 0.82
CA ILE A 160 26.18 -15.55 1.87
C ILE A 160 25.92 -14.21 2.56
N CYS A 161 26.96 -13.45 2.91
CA CYS A 161 26.79 -12.13 3.52
C CYS A 161 26.00 -11.17 2.61
N VAL A 162 26.28 -11.16 1.31
CA VAL A 162 25.58 -10.34 0.32
C VAL A 162 24.11 -10.79 0.19
N ILE A 163 23.84 -12.10 0.15
CA ILE A 163 22.47 -12.64 0.11
C ILE A 163 21.67 -12.21 1.33
N VAL A 164 22.25 -12.33 2.53
CA VAL A 164 21.58 -11.92 3.79
C VAL A 164 21.32 -10.42 3.79
N PHE A 165 22.29 -9.61 3.38
CA PHE A 165 22.13 -8.17 3.25
C PHE A 165 21.03 -7.79 2.25
N CYS A 166 21.01 -8.44 1.08
CA CYS A 166 19.95 -8.28 0.10
C CYS A 166 18.59 -8.71 0.67
N ALA A 167 18.48 -9.84 1.37
CA ALA A 167 17.23 -10.27 1.99
C ALA A 167 16.67 -9.23 2.99
N ILE A 168 17.54 -8.59 3.78
CA ILE A 168 17.14 -7.49 4.67
C ILE A 168 16.62 -6.28 3.87
N LEU A 169 17.30 -5.90 2.78
CA LEU A 169 16.86 -4.81 1.91
C LEU A 169 15.55 -5.11 1.20
N SER A 170 15.34 -6.35 0.75
CA SER A 170 14.08 -6.85 0.16
C SER A 170 12.93 -6.64 1.16
N GLY A 171 13.12 -7.15 2.39
CA GLY A 171 12.18 -6.93 3.49
C GLY A 171 11.89 -5.47 3.77
N LEU A 172 12.93 -4.64 3.79
CA LEU A 172 12.79 -3.21 4.02
C LEU A 172 12.00 -2.53 2.90
N PHE A 173 12.33 -2.76 1.62
CA PHE A 173 11.62 -2.10 0.52
C PHE A 173 10.18 -2.55 0.41
N SER A 174 9.92 -3.85 0.54
CA SER A 174 8.58 -4.40 0.54
C SER A 174 7.74 -3.85 1.69
N GLY A 175 8.30 -3.84 2.90
CA GLY A 175 7.67 -3.29 4.09
C GLY A 175 7.42 -1.78 4.01
N LEU A 176 8.41 -1.00 3.57
CA LEU A 176 8.29 0.45 3.39
C LEU A 176 7.30 0.81 2.28
N ASN A 177 7.24 0.04 1.19
CA ASN A 177 6.29 0.29 0.12
C ASN A 177 4.86 0.24 0.67
N LEU A 178 4.52 -0.80 1.44
CA LEU A 178 3.21 -0.88 2.09
C LEU A 178 3.07 0.19 3.18
N GLY A 179 4.00 0.27 4.13
CA GLY A 179 3.90 1.14 5.30
C GLY A 179 3.88 2.64 4.99
N LEU A 180 4.68 3.11 4.03
CA LEU A 180 4.73 4.53 3.65
C LEU A 180 3.62 4.92 2.68
N MET A 181 3.20 4.02 1.78
CA MET A 181 2.15 4.34 0.81
C MET A 181 0.76 4.32 1.41
N THR A 182 0.51 3.43 2.38
CA THR A 182 -0.76 3.40 3.10
C THR A 182 -1.01 4.69 3.90
N LEU A 183 0.05 5.39 4.34
CA LEU A 183 -0.07 6.68 5.01
C LEU A 183 -0.18 7.81 3.97
N THR A 184 -1.35 8.44 3.90
CA THR A 184 -1.61 9.56 2.98
C THR A 184 -0.94 10.86 3.46
N LEU A 185 -0.66 11.79 2.55
CA LEU A 185 -0.04 13.07 2.91
C LEU A 185 -0.86 13.84 3.98
N GLN A 186 -2.19 13.78 3.89
CA GLN A 186 -3.08 14.41 4.86
C GLN A 186 -3.07 13.73 6.23
N GLU A 187 -3.00 12.40 6.28
CA GLU A 187 -2.82 11.68 7.54
C GLU A 187 -1.48 12.02 8.18
N LEU A 188 -0.40 12.14 7.40
CA LEU A 188 0.88 12.64 7.94
C LEU A 188 0.75 14.06 8.47
N GLU A 189 0.06 14.96 7.76
CA GLU A 189 -0.18 16.33 8.22
C GLU A 189 -1.11 16.41 9.44
N LEU A 190 -2.02 15.45 9.60
CA LEU A 190 -2.83 15.32 10.81
C LEU A 190 -1.95 14.86 11.97
N ILE A 191 -1.13 13.83 11.76
CA ILE A 191 -0.21 13.29 12.78
C ILE A 191 0.80 14.36 13.24
N THR A 192 1.28 15.26 12.37
CA THR A 192 2.14 16.36 12.80
C THR A 192 1.45 17.38 13.70
N LYS A 193 0.12 17.47 13.67
CA LYS A 193 -0.67 18.41 14.47
C LYS A 193 -1.30 17.80 15.72
N SER A 194 -1.69 16.52 15.67
CA SER A 194 -2.43 15.84 16.74
C SER A 194 -1.78 14.56 17.28
N GLY A 195 -0.69 14.10 16.66
CA GLY A 195 0.03 12.89 17.09
C GLY A 195 0.87 13.10 18.35
N SER A 196 1.44 12.01 18.87
CA SER A 196 2.43 12.07 19.95
C SER A 196 3.70 12.83 19.51
N GLU A 197 4.47 13.39 20.43
CA GLU A 197 5.70 14.15 20.07
C GLU A 197 6.67 13.33 19.18
N GLN A 198 6.75 12.02 19.39
CA GLN A 198 7.58 11.15 18.57
C GLN A 198 7.00 10.95 17.18
N ASP A 199 5.69 10.69 17.08
CA ASP A 199 5.01 10.51 15.80
C ASP A 199 5.02 11.79 14.97
N GLN A 200 4.91 12.96 15.61
CA GLN A 200 5.07 14.25 14.94
C GLN A 200 6.45 14.36 14.27
N LYS A 201 7.53 14.05 15.00
CA LYS A 201 8.89 14.06 14.46
C LYS A 201 9.04 13.08 13.29
N TYR A 202 8.50 11.87 13.41
CA TYR A 202 8.53 10.87 12.35
C TYR A 202 7.76 11.33 11.11
N ALA A 203 6.56 11.86 11.28
CA ALA A 203 5.74 12.36 10.18
C ALA A 203 6.43 13.52 9.44
N THR A 204 7.00 14.50 10.17
CA THR A 204 7.73 15.63 9.56
C THR A 204 8.89 15.17 8.67
N VAL A 205 9.59 14.10 9.06
CA VAL A 205 10.72 13.56 8.29
C VAL A 205 10.29 12.84 7.01
N ILE A 206 9.11 12.20 7.02
CA ILE A 206 8.59 11.43 5.88
C ILE A 206 7.83 12.31 4.86
N ILE A 207 7.16 13.38 5.31
CA ILE A 207 6.37 14.28 4.43
C ILE A 207 7.12 14.67 3.14
N PRO A 208 8.40 15.10 3.16
CA PRO A 208 9.10 15.52 1.95
C PRO A 208 9.23 14.42 0.89
N ILE A 209 9.39 13.15 1.30
CA ILE A 209 9.49 12.03 0.36
C ILE A 209 8.10 11.59 -0.13
N ARG A 210 7.08 11.66 0.74
CA ARG A 210 5.70 11.27 0.41
C ARG A 210 4.99 12.28 -0.48
N LYS A 211 5.40 13.56 -0.47
CA LYS A 211 4.95 14.59 -1.42
C LYS A 211 5.14 14.17 -2.88
N ASN A 212 6.22 13.44 -3.17
CA ASN A 212 6.45 12.83 -4.47
C ASN A 212 6.12 11.33 -4.42
N GLY A 213 4.87 11.01 -4.08
CA GLY A 213 4.41 9.63 -3.83
C GLY A 213 4.76 8.66 -4.96
N ASN A 214 4.45 9.02 -6.20
CA ASN A 214 4.76 8.19 -7.37
C ASN A 214 6.27 7.96 -7.56
N PHE A 215 7.11 8.96 -7.26
CA PHE A 215 8.58 8.81 -7.32
C PHE A 215 9.10 7.88 -6.23
N LEU A 216 8.59 8.01 -5.01
CA LEU A 216 8.88 7.10 -3.91
C LEU A 216 8.45 5.66 -4.26
N LEU A 217 7.27 5.50 -4.86
CA LEU A 217 6.69 4.22 -5.27
C LEU A 217 7.57 3.52 -6.29
N CYS A 218 7.90 4.21 -7.38
CA CYS A 218 8.76 3.66 -8.42
C CYS A 218 10.14 3.29 -7.86
N SER A 219 10.72 4.13 -7.00
CA SER A 219 12.04 3.88 -6.42
C SER A 219 12.05 2.64 -5.53
N LEU A 220 11.06 2.49 -4.64
CA LEU A 220 10.95 1.33 -3.74
C LEU A 220 10.66 0.04 -4.51
N ILE A 221 9.77 0.08 -5.50
CA ILE A 221 9.45 -1.11 -6.31
C ILE A 221 10.65 -1.55 -7.14
N ILE A 222 11.34 -0.61 -7.81
CA ILE A 222 12.55 -0.94 -8.58
C ILE A 222 13.64 -1.50 -7.65
N GLY A 223 13.86 -0.88 -6.49
CA GLY A 223 14.78 -1.38 -5.48
C GLY A 223 14.45 -2.79 -5.03
N ASN A 224 13.17 -3.06 -4.73
CA ASN A 224 12.70 -4.39 -4.32
C ASN A 224 12.94 -5.45 -5.41
N VAL A 225 12.56 -5.15 -6.65
CA VAL A 225 12.74 -6.07 -7.79
C VAL A 225 14.23 -6.36 -8.02
N LEU A 226 15.09 -5.34 -8.03
CA LEU A 226 16.53 -5.51 -8.23
C LEU A 226 17.15 -6.40 -7.14
N VAL A 227 16.79 -6.17 -5.88
CA VAL A 227 17.31 -6.94 -4.76
C VAL A 227 16.82 -8.40 -4.81
N ASN A 228 15.54 -8.61 -5.14
CA ASN A 228 14.99 -9.96 -5.30
C ASN A 228 15.66 -10.71 -6.46
N SER A 229 15.87 -10.05 -7.60
CA SER A 229 16.61 -10.64 -8.72
C SER A 229 18.06 -10.99 -8.35
N ALA A 230 18.73 -10.11 -7.59
CA ALA A 230 20.09 -10.39 -7.10
C ALA A 230 20.13 -11.61 -6.17
N ILE A 231 19.16 -11.75 -5.26
CA ILE A 231 19.06 -12.93 -4.37
C ILE A 231 18.91 -14.21 -5.20
N SER A 232 18.03 -14.23 -6.20
CA SER A 232 17.80 -15.41 -7.04
C SER A 232 19.05 -15.80 -7.84
N ILE A 233 19.77 -14.84 -8.42
CA ILE A 233 21.02 -15.10 -9.16
C ILE A 233 22.11 -15.64 -8.23
N LEU A 234 22.28 -15.02 -7.05
CA LEU A 234 23.30 -15.44 -6.08
C LEU A 234 22.97 -16.81 -5.45
N MET A 235 21.69 -17.16 -5.29
CA MET A 235 21.27 -18.48 -4.82
C MET A 235 21.46 -19.59 -5.86
N ASP A 236 21.32 -19.27 -7.15
CA ASP A 236 21.52 -20.23 -8.25
C ASP A 236 22.97 -20.72 -8.32
N ASP A 237 23.91 -19.80 -8.14
CA ASP A 237 25.34 -20.10 -8.10
C ASP A 237 25.71 -20.99 -6.89
N LEU A 238 25.04 -20.83 -5.74
CA LEU A 238 25.27 -21.65 -4.55
C LEU A 238 24.68 -23.06 -4.63
N THR A 239 23.52 -23.22 -5.29
CA THR A 239 22.72 -24.45 -5.23
C THR A 239 22.61 -25.14 -6.61
N SER A 240 21.60 -25.97 -6.82
CA SER A 240 21.24 -26.51 -8.14
C SER A 240 19.97 -25.80 -8.61
N GLY A 241 19.82 -25.55 -9.92
CA GLY A 241 18.83 -24.58 -10.42
C GLY A 241 17.40 -24.74 -9.91
N LEU A 242 16.90 -25.98 -9.81
CA LEU A 242 15.54 -26.21 -9.28
C LEU A 242 15.43 -25.94 -7.77
N ILE A 243 16.45 -26.33 -7.01
CA ILE A 243 16.52 -26.08 -5.56
C ILE A 243 16.70 -24.59 -5.29
N SER A 244 17.51 -23.90 -6.10
CA SER A 244 17.67 -22.45 -6.06
C SER A 244 16.33 -21.74 -6.23
N LEU A 245 15.59 -22.10 -7.28
CA LEU A 245 14.31 -21.45 -7.58
C LEU A 245 13.33 -21.60 -6.42
N ILE A 246 13.18 -22.81 -5.88
CA ILE A 246 12.26 -23.06 -4.76
C ILE A 246 12.73 -22.35 -3.50
N SER A 247 14.01 -22.49 -3.14
CA SER A 247 14.58 -21.92 -1.91
C SER A 247 14.60 -20.40 -1.92
N SER A 248 15.01 -19.78 -3.03
CA SER A 248 15.02 -18.33 -3.19
C SER A 248 13.60 -17.76 -3.18
N SER A 249 12.68 -18.37 -3.95
CA SER A 249 11.29 -17.92 -4.00
C SER A 249 10.61 -18.01 -2.63
N ALA A 250 10.72 -19.14 -1.93
CA ALA A 250 10.15 -19.32 -0.61
C ALA A 250 10.78 -18.35 0.42
N GLY A 251 12.11 -18.16 0.35
CA GLY A 251 12.85 -17.26 1.23
C GLY A 251 12.44 -15.79 1.04
N ILE A 252 12.34 -15.33 -0.22
CA ILE A 252 11.91 -13.97 -0.56
C ILE A 252 10.47 -13.76 -0.10
N VAL A 253 9.55 -14.68 -0.39
CA VAL A 253 8.13 -14.51 -0.02
C VAL A 253 7.96 -14.46 1.50
N LEU A 254 8.59 -15.37 2.26
CA LEU A 254 8.42 -15.40 3.71
C LEU A 254 9.17 -14.27 4.42
N PHE A 255 10.47 -14.14 4.15
CA PHE A 255 11.36 -13.24 4.90
C PHE A 255 11.56 -11.87 4.23
N GLY A 256 11.32 -11.75 2.93
CA GLY A 256 11.39 -10.50 2.17
C GLY A 256 10.04 -9.81 1.98
N GLU A 257 8.92 -10.53 2.08
CA GLU A 257 7.59 -9.93 1.82
C GLU A 257 6.63 -10.07 3.01
N ILE A 258 6.15 -11.28 3.31
CA ILE A 258 5.04 -11.49 4.25
C ILE A 258 5.35 -10.95 5.65
N ILE A 259 6.47 -11.37 6.25
CA ILE A 259 6.83 -10.95 7.62
C ILE A 259 7.13 -9.44 7.67
N PRO A 260 7.99 -8.87 6.81
CA PRO A 260 8.29 -7.44 6.84
C PRO A 260 7.09 -6.54 6.54
N GLN A 261 6.22 -6.91 5.59
CA GLN A 261 5.01 -6.15 5.29
C GLN A 261 4.06 -6.13 6.48
N SER A 262 3.82 -7.28 7.12
CA SER A 262 2.96 -7.37 8.31
C SER A 262 3.46 -6.50 9.46
N LEU A 263 4.78 -6.41 9.66
CA LEU A 263 5.39 -5.53 10.66
C LEU A 263 5.24 -4.04 10.29
N CYS A 264 5.45 -3.69 9.02
CA CYS A 264 5.40 -2.31 8.55
C CYS A 264 3.98 -1.74 8.46
N VAL A 265 2.93 -2.57 8.35
CA VAL A 265 1.54 -2.08 8.51
C VAL A 265 1.31 -1.49 9.89
N LYS A 266 1.89 -2.09 10.94
CA LYS A 266 1.70 -1.62 12.33
C LYS A 266 2.69 -0.54 12.75
N LYS A 267 3.91 -0.58 12.22
CA LYS A 267 5.03 0.29 12.65
C LYS A 267 5.63 1.12 11.51
N GLY A 268 4.91 1.26 10.40
CA GLY A 268 5.40 1.88 9.16
C GLY A 268 5.92 3.30 9.35
N LEU A 269 5.24 4.10 10.18
CA LEU A 269 5.66 5.46 10.53
C LEU A 269 7.07 5.48 11.17
N ALA A 270 7.28 4.68 12.21
CA ALA A 270 8.55 4.62 12.93
C ALA A 270 9.67 3.99 12.09
N VAL A 271 9.38 2.88 11.40
CA VAL A 271 10.35 2.19 10.53
C VAL A 271 10.77 3.14 9.41
N GLY A 272 9.81 3.74 8.70
CA GLY A 272 10.05 4.65 7.60
C GLY A 272 10.85 5.89 7.98
N ALA A 273 10.56 6.50 9.12
CA ALA A 273 11.32 7.65 9.60
C ALA A 273 12.76 7.27 9.98
N LYS A 274 12.96 6.11 10.64
CA LYS A 274 14.30 5.65 11.04
C LYS A 274 15.15 5.22 9.84
N THR A 275 14.54 4.63 8.82
CA THR A 275 15.23 4.18 7.60
C THR A 275 15.20 5.21 6.47
N ILE A 276 14.80 6.46 6.75
CA ILE A 276 14.63 7.51 5.74
C ILE A 276 15.90 7.76 4.93
N TRP A 277 17.09 7.67 5.54
CA TRP A 277 18.35 7.85 4.82
C TRP A 277 18.53 6.76 3.77
N ILE A 278 18.23 5.50 4.12
CA ILE A 278 18.33 4.35 3.21
C ILE A 278 17.38 4.56 2.04
N THR A 279 16.13 4.95 2.32
CA THR A 279 15.15 5.27 1.29
C THR A 279 15.65 6.37 0.36
N LYS A 280 16.19 7.48 0.90
CA LYS A 280 16.75 8.58 0.10
C LYS A 280 17.94 8.16 -0.75
N PHE A 281 18.82 7.33 -0.20
CA PHE A 281 19.96 6.78 -0.93
C PHE A 281 19.51 5.95 -2.14
N PHE A 282 18.53 5.06 -1.96
CA PHE A 282 18.00 4.28 -3.08
C PHE A 282 17.21 5.11 -4.07
N MET A 283 16.42 6.10 -3.62
CA MET A 283 15.77 7.06 -4.52
C MET A 283 16.79 7.82 -5.40
N LEU A 284 17.97 8.14 -4.86
CA LEU A 284 19.05 8.77 -5.63
C LEU A 284 19.64 7.81 -6.66
N ILE A 285 19.89 6.54 -6.28
CA ILE A 285 20.45 5.53 -7.20
C ILE A 285 19.45 5.20 -8.31
N THR A 286 18.19 4.98 -7.97
CA THR A 286 17.15 4.65 -8.95
C THR A 286 16.66 5.88 -9.71
N PHE A 287 17.09 7.10 -9.34
CA PHE A 287 16.62 8.37 -9.91
C PHE A 287 16.56 8.38 -11.44
N PRO A 288 17.61 7.94 -12.18
CA PRO A 288 17.61 8.01 -13.65
C PRO A 288 16.44 7.26 -14.31
N ILE A 289 15.93 6.21 -13.67
CA ILE A 289 14.85 5.35 -14.18
C ILE A 289 13.52 5.66 -13.49
N SER A 290 13.53 5.76 -12.16
CA SER A 290 12.33 5.98 -11.35
C SER A 290 11.69 7.35 -11.57
N TYR A 291 12.48 8.41 -11.82
CA TYR A 291 11.96 9.76 -12.05
C TYR A 291 11.17 9.91 -13.37
N PRO A 292 11.67 9.49 -14.54
CA PRO A 292 10.88 9.55 -15.77
C PRO A 292 9.63 8.64 -15.68
N LEU A 293 9.74 7.48 -15.05
CA LEU A 293 8.60 6.59 -14.83
C LEU A 293 7.53 7.24 -13.93
N SER A 294 7.94 7.89 -12.84
CA SER A 294 7.01 8.60 -11.97
C SER A 294 6.34 9.78 -12.67
N LYS A 295 7.06 10.49 -13.56
CA LYS A 295 6.49 11.60 -14.33
C LYS A 295 5.50 11.12 -15.38
N LEU A 296 5.74 9.95 -15.98
CA LEU A 296 4.78 9.30 -16.86
C LEU A 296 3.52 8.88 -16.07
N LEU A 297 3.70 8.34 -14.87
CA LEU A 297 2.60 7.97 -13.99
C LEU A 297 1.76 9.20 -13.58
N ASP A 298 2.42 10.30 -13.21
CA ASP A 298 1.79 11.59 -12.91
C ASP A 298 1.00 12.14 -14.12
N LEU A 299 1.46 11.89 -15.35
CA LEU A 299 0.77 12.34 -16.57
C LEU A 299 -0.48 11.50 -16.88
N VAL A 300 -0.40 10.17 -16.69
CA VAL A 300 -1.46 9.23 -17.08
C VAL A 300 -2.54 9.10 -16.00
N ILE A 301 -2.12 8.96 -14.74
CA ILE A 301 -3.03 8.72 -13.60
C ILE A 301 -3.33 10.02 -12.86
N GLY A 302 -2.46 11.02 -12.97
CA GLY A 302 -2.53 12.24 -12.17
C GLY A 302 -1.70 12.13 -10.89
N LYS A 303 -1.48 13.28 -10.25
CA LYS A 303 -0.85 13.33 -8.93
C LYS A 303 -1.82 12.80 -7.88
N GLU A 304 -1.30 12.06 -6.91
CA GLU A 304 -2.07 11.60 -5.76
C GLU A 304 -2.45 12.80 -4.88
N VAL A 305 -3.62 13.40 -5.15
CA VAL A 305 -4.26 14.41 -4.29
C VAL A 305 -5.42 13.73 -3.60
N THR A 306 -5.20 13.32 -2.35
CA THR A 306 -6.30 12.98 -1.45
C THR A 306 -6.88 14.29 -0.94
N SER A 307 -8.18 14.50 -1.12
CA SER A 307 -8.94 15.62 -0.55
C SER A 307 -10.16 15.04 0.16
N TYR A 308 -10.32 15.33 1.44
CA TYR A 308 -11.55 14.99 2.15
C TYR A 308 -12.62 16.03 1.81
N ASP A 309 -13.68 15.57 1.15
CA ASP A 309 -14.87 16.39 0.96
C ASP A 309 -15.63 16.58 2.29
N ARG A 310 -16.37 17.69 2.43
CA ARG A 310 -17.18 18.02 3.61
C ARG A 310 -18.08 16.87 4.02
N LYS A 311 -18.70 16.19 3.04
CA LYS A 311 -19.57 15.03 3.28
C LYS A 311 -18.82 13.87 3.91
N LYS A 312 -17.60 13.58 3.43
CA LYS A 312 -16.75 12.52 3.98
C LYS A 312 -16.31 12.87 5.41
N LEU A 313 -15.98 14.13 5.69
CA LEU A 313 -15.66 14.58 7.04
C LEU A 313 -16.86 14.48 7.99
N MET A 314 -18.04 14.92 7.54
CA MET A 314 -19.28 14.81 8.30
C MET A 314 -19.60 13.35 8.67
N GLU A 315 -19.43 12.44 7.72
CA GLU A 315 -19.69 11.01 7.96
C GLU A 315 -18.67 10.40 8.93
N LEU A 316 -17.40 10.77 8.83
CA LEU A 316 -16.37 10.35 9.80
C LEU A 316 -16.73 10.82 11.22
N ILE A 317 -17.22 12.06 11.38
CA ILE A 317 -17.68 12.57 12.67
C ILE A 317 -18.92 11.81 13.17
N LYS A 318 -19.89 11.52 12.30
CA LYS A 318 -21.06 10.71 12.67
C LYS A 318 -20.65 9.32 13.18
N MET A 319 -19.63 8.71 12.58
CA MET A 319 -19.10 7.42 13.03
C MET A 319 -18.43 7.48 14.40
N THR A 320 -17.74 8.59 14.75
CA THR A 320 -17.13 8.75 16.08
C THR A 320 -18.15 9.06 17.17
N THR A 321 -19.27 9.73 16.85
CA THR A 321 -20.29 10.13 17.84
C THR A 321 -20.97 8.99 18.58
N LYS A 322 -20.87 7.73 18.11
CA LYS A 322 -21.50 6.58 18.77
C LYS A 322 -20.95 6.32 20.18
N ASN A 323 -19.74 6.78 20.49
CA ASN A 323 -19.10 6.55 21.78
C ASN A 323 -18.91 7.90 22.51
N GLU A 324 -19.74 8.13 23.54
CA GLU A 324 -19.67 9.10 24.66
C GLU A 324 -19.35 10.59 24.42
N SER A 325 -18.51 11.00 23.46
CA SER A 325 -18.24 12.42 23.12
C SER A 325 -19.36 13.06 22.28
N ALA A 326 -20.59 12.56 22.41
CA ALA A 326 -21.64 12.70 21.42
C ALA A 326 -22.14 14.13 21.21
N MET A 327 -22.10 15.00 22.22
CA MET A 327 -22.75 16.33 22.12
C MET A 327 -21.97 17.30 21.23
N GLU A 328 -20.68 17.50 21.47
CA GLU A 328 -19.86 18.43 20.67
C GLU A 328 -19.85 18.05 19.20
N PHE A 329 -19.72 16.75 18.91
CA PHE A 329 -19.77 16.27 17.54
C PHE A 329 -21.17 16.35 16.93
N LYS A 330 -22.24 16.14 17.70
CA LYS A 330 -23.62 16.38 17.22
C LYS A 330 -23.82 17.84 16.83
N ILE A 331 -23.33 18.77 17.63
CA ILE A 331 -23.40 20.21 17.32
C ILE A 331 -22.59 20.51 16.05
N ALA A 332 -21.39 19.96 15.91
CA ALA A 332 -20.58 20.12 14.71
C ALA A 332 -21.30 19.57 13.46
N VAL A 333 -21.90 18.38 13.57
CA VAL A 333 -22.69 17.78 12.49
C VAL A 333 -23.91 18.64 12.15
N GLY A 334 -24.65 19.13 13.15
CA GLY A 334 -25.80 20.01 12.93
C GLY A 334 -25.41 21.33 12.27
N ALA A 335 -24.33 21.96 12.72
CA ALA A 335 -23.79 23.17 12.09
C ALA A 335 -23.34 22.94 10.63
N MET A 336 -22.87 21.74 10.28
CA MET A 336 -22.56 21.39 8.90
C MET A 336 -23.82 21.16 8.06
N GLU A 337 -24.83 20.48 8.63
CA GLU A 337 -26.08 20.13 7.95
C GLU A 337 -26.97 21.34 7.63
N ILE A 338 -27.00 22.37 8.49
CA ILE A 338 -27.76 23.61 8.19
C ILE A 338 -27.32 24.29 6.88
N THR A 339 -26.11 24.00 6.39
CA THR A 339 -25.62 24.57 5.13
C THR A 339 -26.31 23.96 3.91
N GLU A 340 -26.89 22.76 4.05
CA GLU A 340 -27.65 22.08 2.99
C GLU A 340 -29.17 22.24 3.16
N LYS A 341 -29.64 22.85 4.25
CA LYS A 341 -31.06 23.01 4.58
C LYS A 341 -31.60 24.40 4.28
N THR A 342 -32.89 24.44 4.00
CA THR A 342 -33.70 25.64 3.78
C THR A 342 -34.74 25.81 4.87
N VAL A 343 -35.39 26.97 4.92
CA VAL A 343 -36.51 27.23 5.85
C VAL A 343 -37.58 26.16 5.76
N LYS A 344 -37.90 25.70 4.55
CA LYS A 344 -38.88 24.65 4.30
C LYS A 344 -38.62 23.36 5.09
N ASP A 345 -37.36 23.03 5.35
CA ASP A 345 -36.95 21.76 5.96
C ASP A 345 -37.11 21.76 7.49
N VAL A 346 -37.27 22.94 8.10
CA VAL A 346 -37.28 23.11 9.57
C VAL A 346 -38.52 23.87 10.06
N MET A 347 -39.18 24.68 9.21
CA MET A 347 -40.34 25.47 9.60
C MET A 347 -41.49 24.66 10.19
N THR A 348 -42.23 25.26 11.12
CA THR A 348 -43.53 24.74 11.58
C THR A 348 -44.58 25.01 10.50
N LYS A 349 -45.30 23.97 10.07
CA LYS A 349 -46.33 24.08 9.03
C LYS A 349 -47.50 24.93 9.50
N ILE A 350 -48.10 25.70 8.60
CA ILE A 350 -49.18 26.66 8.92
C ILE A 350 -50.43 26.03 9.56
N GLU A 351 -50.64 24.74 9.36
CA GLU A 351 -51.72 23.94 9.95
C GLU A 351 -51.53 23.70 11.46
N ASP A 352 -50.28 23.60 11.90
CA ASP A 352 -49.91 23.38 13.31
C ASP A 352 -49.71 24.69 14.08
N VAL A 353 -49.77 25.84 13.39
CA VAL A 353 -49.60 27.17 14.02
C VAL A 353 -50.90 27.61 14.70
N PHE A 354 -50.80 27.96 15.98
CA PHE A 354 -51.84 28.69 16.69
C PHE A 354 -51.90 30.15 16.23
N MET A 355 -53.06 30.59 15.74
CA MET A 355 -53.27 31.95 15.23
C MET A 355 -54.61 32.50 15.68
N LEU A 356 -54.70 33.82 15.85
CA LEU A 356 -55.92 34.51 16.28
C LEU A 356 -56.49 35.39 15.17
N PRO A 357 -57.82 35.45 14.98
CA PRO A 357 -58.43 36.46 14.11
C PRO A 357 -58.34 37.85 14.75
N GLU A 358 -58.12 38.89 13.95
CA GLU A 358 -57.99 40.28 14.44
C GLU A 358 -59.24 40.81 15.16
N THR A 359 -60.40 40.20 14.89
CA THR A 359 -61.70 40.52 15.51
C THR A 359 -61.91 39.88 16.88
N THR A 360 -60.96 39.07 17.37
CA THR A 360 -61.05 38.46 18.69
C THR A 360 -61.09 39.55 19.77
N VAL A 361 -62.09 39.49 20.65
CA VAL A 361 -62.24 40.38 21.80
C VAL A 361 -61.46 39.79 22.98
N LEU A 362 -60.55 40.57 23.55
CA LEU A 362 -59.67 40.18 24.65
C LEU A 362 -60.36 40.41 25.99
N ASN A 363 -61.40 39.64 26.26
CA ASN A 363 -62.03 39.59 27.58
C ASN A 363 -61.24 38.69 28.54
N GLU A 364 -61.57 38.70 29.84
CA GLU A 364 -60.88 37.93 30.88
C GLU A 364 -60.73 36.44 30.52
N GLN A 365 -61.79 35.81 30.01
CA GLN A 365 -61.79 34.41 29.62
C GLN A 365 -60.83 34.14 28.45
N LYS A 366 -60.85 34.97 27.41
CA LYS A 366 -59.99 34.82 26.24
C LYS A 366 -58.54 35.13 26.53
N VAL A 367 -58.26 36.15 27.33
CA VAL A 367 -56.89 36.45 27.79
C VAL A 367 -56.35 35.27 28.58
N THR A 368 -57.14 34.72 29.51
CA THR A 368 -56.74 33.54 30.29
C THR A 368 -56.52 32.31 29.40
N GLU A 369 -57.38 32.08 28.42
CA GLU A 369 -57.24 31.01 27.43
C GLU A 369 -55.91 31.15 26.65
N ILE A 370 -55.64 32.34 26.13
CA ILE A 370 -54.43 32.64 25.34
C ILE A 370 -53.16 32.47 26.18
N VAL A 371 -53.15 33.00 27.41
CA VAL A 371 -52.00 32.87 28.32
C VAL A 371 -51.72 31.41 28.66
N ASN A 372 -52.77 30.61 28.90
CA ASN A 372 -52.65 29.19 29.20
C ASN A 372 -52.13 28.34 28.03
N MET A 373 -52.14 28.85 26.79
CA MET A 373 -51.54 28.16 25.66
C MET A 373 -50.01 28.20 25.65
N GLY A 374 -49.39 29.13 26.40
CA GLY A 374 -47.93 29.18 26.58
C GLY A 374 -47.14 29.82 25.42
N TYR A 375 -47.78 30.24 24.33
CA TYR A 375 -47.07 30.86 23.20
C TYR A 375 -46.73 32.31 23.45
N THR A 376 -45.46 32.71 23.36
CA THR A 376 -45.03 34.11 23.58
C THR A 376 -45.43 35.07 22.45
N ARG A 377 -45.48 34.59 21.20
CA ARG A 377 -45.77 35.38 19.99
C ARG A 377 -46.81 34.67 19.14
N ILE A 378 -47.94 35.31 18.89
CA ILE A 378 -49.08 34.70 18.20
C ILE A 378 -49.38 35.48 16.91
N PRO A 379 -49.31 34.84 15.73
CA PRO A 379 -49.74 35.47 14.47
C PRO A 379 -51.23 35.80 14.47
N VAL A 380 -51.54 36.99 13.97
CA VAL A 380 -52.91 37.50 13.85
C VAL A 380 -53.28 37.63 12.38
N TYR A 381 -54.44 37.08 12.00
CA TYR A 381 -54.93 37.11 10.63
C TYR A 381 -56.22 37.91 10.48
N ALA A 382 -56.41 38.50 9.29
CA ALA A 382 -57.56 39.34 8.97
C ALA A 382 -58.51 38.66 7.95
N ASN A 383 -59.74 39.17 7.87
CA ASN A 383 -60.76 38.73 6.91
C ASN A 383 -61.14 37.24 6.99
N ASN A 384 -61.01 36.63 8.17
CA ASN A 384 -61.20 35.19 8.39
C ASN A 384 -60.34 34.30 7.46
N ASN A 385 -59.25 34.83 6.90
CA ASN A 385 -58.36 34.10 6.01
C ASN A 385 -56.99 33.93 6.67
N ARG A 386 -56.66 32.70 7.06
CA ARG A 386 -55.37 32.35 7.70
C ARG A 386 -54.14 32.68 6.84
N ASN A 387 -54.29 32.79 5.51
CA ASN A 387 -53.21 33.22 4.63
C ASN A 387 -52.90 34.73 4.75
N ASN A 388 -53.81 35.52 5.33
CA ASN A 388 -53.68 36.96 5.46
C ASN A 388 -53.26 37.36 6.88
N VAL A 389 -52.01 37.04 7.23
CA VAL A 389 -51.42 37.43 8.52
C VAL A 389 -51.00 38.90 8.45
N VAL A 390 -51.49 39.70 9.40
CA VAL A 390 -51.35 41.16 9.40
C VAL A 390 -50.48 41.69 10.54
N SER A 391 -50.42 40.99 11.67
CA SER A 391 -49.64 41.42 12.84
C SER A 391 -49.23 40.26 13.74
N LEU A 392 -48.40 40.54 14.74
CA LEU A 392 -48.01 39.62 15.80
C LEU A 392 -48.49 40.17 17.14
N LEU A 393 -49.22 39.35 17.90
CA LEU A 393 -49.58 39.63 19.29
C LEU A 393 -48.50 39.07 20.21
N PHE A 394 -47.91 39.91 21.06
CA PHE A 394 -46.97 39.47 22.08
C PHE A 394 -47.72 39.34 23.41
N ILE A 395 -47.58 38.21 24.10
CA ILE A 395 -48.34 37.97 25.35
C ILE A 395 -48.06 39.03 26.42
N LYS A 396 -46.82 39.52 26.50
CA LYS A 396 -46.45 40.57 27.45
C LYS A 396 -47.27 41.86 27.30
N ASP A 397 -47.80 42.13 26.10
CA ASP A 397 -48.60 43.32 25.84
C ASP A 397 -49.98 43.21 26.50
N LEU A 398 -50.44 42.00 26.82
CA LEU A 398 -51.69 41.75 27.54
C LEU A 398 -51.58 42.01 29.05
N ALA A 399 -50.36 42.13 29.60
CA ALA A 399 -50.15 42.18 31.05
C ALA A 399 -50.68 43.46 31.72
N LEU A 400 -50.68 44.59 31.01
CA LEU A 400 -51.17 45.88 31.51
C LEU A 400 -52.54 46.25 30.94
N MET A 401 -53.20 45.31 30.27
CA MET A 401 -54.51 45.53 29.69
C MET A 401 -55.60 45.28 30.72
N ASP A 402 -56.56 46.20 30.79
CA ASP A 402 -57.80 46.01 31.52
C ASP A 402 -58.78 45.19 30.65
N PRO A 403 -59.12 43.94 31.03
CA PRO A 403 -60.01 43.09 30.26
C PRO A 403 -61.45 43.62 30.18
N ASP A 404 -61.85 44.52 31.09
CA ASP A 404 -63.21 45.09 31.11
C ASP A 404 -63.47 46.04 29.93
N GLN A 405 -62.40 46.56 29.32
CA GLN A 405 -62.48 47.46 28.15
C GLN A 405 -62.82 46.73 26.85
N ASN A 406 -62.81 45.39 26.82
CA ASN A 406 -63.16 44.56 25.66
C ASN A 406 -62.42 44.98 24.36
N PHE A 407 -61.14 45.34 24.47
CA PHE A 407 -60.32 45.66 23.30
C PHE A 407 -60.24 44.48 22.34
N THR A 408 -60.25 44.78 21.04
CA THR A 408 -59.98 43.75 20.03
C THR A 408 -58.47 43.52 19.89
N VAL A 409 -58.06 42.33 19.46
CA VAL A 409 -56.66 42.03 19.11
C VAL A 409 -56.12 43.05 18.11
N LYS A 410 -56.95 43.49 17.15
CA LYS A 410 -56.59 44.56 16.22
C LYS A 410 -56.18 45.85 16.92
N THR A 411 -56.91 46.28 17.95
CA THR A 411 -56.61 47.50 18.71
C THR A 411 -55.24 47.40 19.39
N VAL A 412 -54.96 46.26 20.02
CA VAL A 412 -53.69 46.01 20.72
C VAL A 412 -52.51 45.97 19.75
N CYS A 413 -52.63 45.17 18.69
CA CYS A 413 -51.57 45.06 17.69
C CYS A 413 -51.32 46.38 16.95
N SER A 414 -52.36 47.18 16.72
CA SER A 414 -52.24 48.50 16.07
C SER A 414 -51.55 49.54 16.96
N TYR A 415 -51.63 49.38 18.28
CA TYR A 415 -50.95 50.24 19.26
C TYR A 415 -49.45 49.90 19.37
N HIS A 416 -49.10 48.62 19.50
CA HIS A 416 -47.71 48.19 19.67
C HIS A 416 -46.91 48.08 18.37
N GLN A 417 -47.57 47.81 17.23
CA GLN A 417 -46.97 47.77 15.89
C GLN A 417 -45.71 46.91 15.76
N HIS A 418 -45.73 45.71 16.35
CA HIS A 418 -44.61 44.77 16.24
C HIS A 418 -44.31 44.42 14.79
N PHE A 419 -43.02 44.38 14.46
CA PHE A 419 -42.55 44.08 13.11
C PHE A 419 -42.89 42.62 12.71
N LEU A 420 -43.64 42.46 11.63
CA LEU A 420 -44.00 41.16 11.06
C LEU A 420 -43.15 40.90 9.81
N LYS A 421 -42.20 39.95 9.92
CA LYS A 421 -41.32 39.56 8.82
C LYS A 421 -41.91 38.42 8.01
N PHE A 422 -41.79 38.52 6.69
CA PHE A 422 -42.09 37.42 5.76
C PHE A 422 -40.83 36.98 5.03
N VAL A 423 -40.69 35.66 4.84
CA VAL A 423 -39.57 35.02 4.14
C VAL A 423 -40.08 33.92 3.20
N VAL A 424 -39.27 33.53 2.22
CA VAL A 424 -39.65 32.49 1.24
C VAL A 424 -39.16 31.12 1.72
N GLU A 425 -39.91 30.05 1.43
CA GLU A 425 -39.57 28.68 1.89
C GLU A 425 -38.17 28.20 1.46
N ASP A 426 -37.68 28.67 0.31
CA ASP A 426 -36.35 28.31 -0.23
C ASP A 426 -35.19 29.13 0.38
N THR A 427 -35.46 30.00 1.35
CA THR A 427 -34.40 30.80 1.99
C THR A 427 -33.43 29.86 2.70
N PRO A 428 -32.10 29.94 2.45
CA PRO A 428 -31.12 29.12 3.16
C PRO A 428 -31.13 29.41 4.66
N LEU A 429 -31.02 28.38 5.51
CA LEU A 429 -31.06 28.56 6.97
C LEU A 429 -29.92 29.47 7.47
N LYS A 430 -28.75 29.42 6.85
CA LYS A 430 -27.63 30.33 7.17
C LYS A 430 -28.03 31.80 6.99
N ALA A 431 -28.78 32.12 5.93
CA ALA A 431 -29.24 33.49 5.69
C ALA A 431 -30.30 33.89 6.72
N MET A 432 -31.21 32.98 7.08
CA MET A 432 -32.19 33.21 8.14
C MET A 432 -31.58 33.39 9.52
N LEU A 433 -30.55 32.61 9.86
CA LEU A 433 -29.82 32.74 11.10
C LEU A 433 -29.18 34.13 11.21
N GLU A 434 -28.54 34.61 10.15
CA GLU A 434 -28.00 35.97 10.10
C GLU A 434 -29.09 37.05 10.18
N GLU A 435 -30.27 36.82 9.61
CA GLU A 435 -31.42 37.73 9.76
C GLU A 435 -31.90 37.80 11.21
N PHE A 436 -32.10 36.66 11.88
CA PHE A 436 -32.54 36.63 13.28
C PHE A 436 -31.48 37.18 14.25
N LYS A 437 -30.19 36.95 13.97
CA LYS A 437 -29.08 37.53 14.75
C LYS A 437 -29.05 39.06 14.74
N LYS A 438 -29.65 39.73 13.74
CA LYS A 438 -29.79 41.21 13.75
C LYS A 438 -30.72 41.72 14.85
N GLY A 439 -31.51 40.84 15.48
CA GLY A 439 -32.33 41.16 16.65
C GLY A 439 -33.64 41.89 16.36
N GLN A 440 -34.05 42.03 15.09
CA GLN A 440 -35.30 42.71 14.74
C GLN A 440 -36.55 41.88 15.06
N THR A 441 -36.46 40.56 14.87
CA THR A 441 -37.50 39.59 15.22
C THR A 441 -36.86 38.22 15.37
N HIS A 442 -37.45 37.35 16.20
CA HIS A 442 -37.07 35.93 16.31
C HIS A 442 -38.15 35.01 15.71
N LEU A 443 -39.14 35.57 15.02
CA LEU A 443 -40.19 34.83 14.32
C LEU A 443 -40.41 35.45 12.95
N ALA A 444 -40.46 34.61 11.92
CA ALA A 444 -40.78 35.00 10.55
C ALA A 444 -41.86 34.08 9.98
N MET A 445 -42.81 34.68 9.27
CA MET A 445 -43.84 33.94 8.54
C MET A 445 -43.29 33.50 7.18
N VAL A 446 -43.51 32.25 6.82
CA VAL A 446 -42.94 31.63 5.62
C VAL A 446 -43.98 31.56 4.52
N ARG A 447 -43.61 32.04 3.33
CA ARG A 447 -44.44 32.00 2.13
C ARG A 447 -43.83 31.10 1.07
N LYS A 448 -44.71 30.42 0.35
CA LYS A 448 -44.39 29.64 -0.84
C LYS A 448 -44.83 30.39 -2.09
N LYS A 449 -43.93 30.46 -3.08
CA LYS A 449 -44.27 30.98 -4.40
C LYS A 449 -45.05 29.91 -5.17
N LYS A 450 -46.30 30.20 -5.52
CA LYS A 450 -47.11 29.33 -6.39
C LYS A 450 -47.17 29.96 -7.77
N SER A 451 -46.61 29.26 -8.76
CA SER A 451 -46.76 29.62 -10.17
C SER A 451 -48.11 29.09 -10.65
N THR A 452 -49.17 29.87 -10.44
CA THR A 452 -50.52 29.51 -10.91
C THR A 452 -50.70 29.78 -12.40
N ASN A 453 -50.08 30.83 -12.92
CA ASN A 453 -50.05 31.20 -14.34
C ASN A 453 -48.77 32.02 -14.60
N LYS A 454 -48.24 32.01 -15.83
CA LYS A 454 -46.99 32.71 -16.24
C LYS A 454 -46.91 34.20 -15.83
N PHE A 455 -48.02 34.82 -15.44
CA PHE A 455 -48.12 36.25 -15.12
C PHE A 455 -48.56 36.57 -13.68
N LYS A 456 -48.90 35.57 -12.84
CA LYS A 456 -49.38 35.84 -11.48
C LYS A 456 -48.72 34.89 -10.47
N ASN A 457 -47.70 35.43 -9.80
CA ASN A 457 -47.10 34.82 -8.62
C ASN A 457 -48.04 35.07 -7.46
N VAL A 458 -48.72 34.03 -6.99
CA VAL A 458 -49.48 34.09 -5.74
C VAL A 458 -48.57 33.53 -4.65
N GLU A 459 -48.35 34.32 -3.61
CA GLU A 459 -47.64 33.87 -2.42
C GLU A 459 -48.66 33.27 -1.45
N GLU A 460 -48.50 32.00 -1.12
CA GLU A 460 -49.33 31.28 -0.16
C GLU A 460 -48.56 31.12 1.14
N LEU A 461 -49.20 31.35 2.28
CA LEU A 461 -48.56 31.15 3.58
C LEU A 461 -48.42 29.64 3.84
N CYS A 462 -47.20 29.17 4.07
CA CYS A 462 -46.92 27.74 4.24
C CYS A 462 -46.45 27.36 5.65
N GLY A 463 -45.94 28.32 6.43
CA GLY A 463 -45.49 28.04 7.79
C GLY A 463 -45.00 29.27 8.54
N LEU A 464 -44.33 29.01 9.67
CA LEU A 464 -43.52 29.98 10.40
C LEU A 464 -42.20 29.33 10.80
N ILE A 465 -41.18 30.15 10.97
CA ILE A 465 -39.89 29.72 11.49
C ILE A 465 -39.47 30.66 12.61
N THR A 466 -38.86 30.08 13.63
CA THR A 466 -38.33 30.76 14.80
C THR A 466 -36.81 30.63 14.85
N LEU A 467 -36.15 31.42 15.69
CA LEU A 467 -34.70 31.27 15.91
C LEU A 467 -34.40 29.93 16.58
N GLU A 468 -35.30 29.52 17.47
CA GLU A 468 -35.30 28.29 18.23
C GLU A 468 -35.24 27.07 17.29
N ASP A 469 -36.11 27.01 16.27
CA ASP A 469 -36.11 25.95 15.24
C ASP A 469 -34.71 25.80 14.56
N ILE A 470 -34.05 26.91 14.26
CA ILE A 470 -32.71 26.89 13.64
C ILE A 470 -31.65 26.40 14.63
N LEU A 471 -31.78 26.76 15.91
CA LEU A 471 -30.87 26.32 16.96
C LEU A 471 -31.03 24.83 17.25
N GLU A 472 -32.26 24.31 17.29
CA GLU A 472 -32.54 22.87 17.45
C GLU A 472 -31.89 22.04 16.35
N GLU A 473 -31.92 22.53 15.11
CA GLU A 473 -31.28 21.89 13.97
C GLU A 473 -29.74 21.86 14.11
N ILE A 474 -29.13 22.91 14.67
CA ILE A 474 -27.70 22.96 14.96
C ILE A 474 -27.35 22.04 16.14
N LEU A 475 -28.13 22.08 17.21
CA LEU A 475 -27.90 21.31 18.43
C LEU A 475 -28.24 19.83 18.29
N LYS A 476 -29.05 19.48 17.28
CA LYS A 476 -29.62 18.14 17.09
C LYS A 476 -30.37 17.64 18.32
N ALA A 477 -31.06 18.57 18.98
CA ALA A 477 -31.85 18.35 20.18
C ALA A 477 -32.95 19.40 20.25
N GLU A 478 -34.15 18.98 20.66
CA GLU A 478 -35.27 19.87 20.94
C GLU A 478 -34.97 20.73 22.18
N ILE A 479 -35.28 22.02 22.10
CA ILE A 479 -35.15 22.95 23.21
C ILE A 479 -36.50 22.98 23.92
N VAL A 480 -36.57 22.37 25.10
CA VAL A 480 -37.81 22.31 25.89
C VAL A 480 -37.89 23.52 26.81
N ASP A 481 -38.86 24.39 26.56
CA ASP A 481 -39.16 25.56 27.38
C ASP A 481 -39.89 25.15 28.69
N GLU A 482 -39.88 26.02 29.68
CA GLU A 482 -40.56 25.78 30.96
C GLU A 482 -42.07 25.61 30.79
N THR A 483 -42.68 26.31 29.83
CA THR A 483 -44.11 26.27 29.54
C THR A 483 -44.53 25.14 28.59
N ASP A 484 -43.58 24.40 28.01
CA ASP A 484 -43.89 23.42 26.97
C ASP A 484 -44.64 22.19 27.50
N ILE A 485 -45.79 21.93 26.88
CA ILE A 485 -46.63 20.75 27.09
C ILE A 485 -46.24 19.62 26.12
N VAL A 486 -45.71 19.96 24.96
CA VAL A 486 -45.29 19.05 23.89
C VAL A 486 -43.77 19.15 23.76
N ILE A 487 -43.08 18.01 23.76
CA ILE A 487 -41.60 17.94 23.71
C ILE A 487 -41.09 17.93 22.27
N ASP A 488 -41.91 17.45 21.34
CA ASP A 488 -41.53 17.25 19.93
C ASP A 488 -42.66 17.77 19.06
N ASN A 489 -42.40 18.86 18.33
CA ASN A 489 -43.39 19.52 17.48
C ASN A 489 -43.75 18.67 16.25
N VAL A 490 -42.84 17.83 15.77
CA VAL A 490 -43.03 16.99 14.58
C VAL A 490 -43.85 15.74 14.93
N ASN A 491 -43.48 15.03 15.99
CA ASN A 491 -44.14 13.78 16.38
C ASN A 491 -45.22 13.97 17.45
N LYS A 492 -45.46 15.21 17.90
CA LYS A 492 -46.48 15.60 18.90
C LYS A 492 -46.36 14.79 20.19
N VAL A 493 -45.13 14.52 20.65
CA VAL A 493 -44.88 13.76 21.87
C VAL A 493 -45.22 14.61 23.08
N LYS A 494 -46.30 14.26 23.78
CA LYS A 494 -46.72 14.97 24.99
C LYS A 494 -45.77 14.70 26.15
N ARG A 495 -45.45 15.76 26.88
CA ARG A 495 -44.66 15.70 28.11
C ARG A 495 -45.39 14.84 29.14
N ARG A 496 -44.77 13.74 29.57
CA ARG A 496 -45.24 12.98 30.73
C ARG A 496 -44.91 13.79 31.98
N THR A 497 -45.84 14.64 32.41
CA THR A 497 -45.71 15.39 33.66
C THR A 497 -45.60 14.39 34.81
N ARG A 498 -44.40 14.17 35.35
CA ARG A 498 -44.20 13.36 36.54
C ARG A 498 -44.60 14.14 37.81
N ASN A 499 -45.75 14.84 37.78
CA ASN A 499 -46.17 15.72 38.89
C ASN A 499 -47.27 15.14 39.80
N ASN A 500 -47.81 13.95 39.55
CA ASN A 500 -48.79 13.34 40.48
C ASN A 500 -48.20 12.64 41.72
N LYS A 501 -46.88 12.70 41.95
CA LYS A 501 -46.29 12.19 43.22
C LYS A 501 -45.70 13.27 44.11
N TYR A 502 -45.18 14.38 43.57
CA TYR A 502 -44.59 15.42 44.41
C TYR A 502 -45.63 16.28 45.12
N LEU A 503 -46.72 16.65 44.44
CA LEU A 503 -47.80 17.44 45.06
C LEU A 503 -48.59 16.63 46.09
N THR A 504 -48.85 15.35 45.83
CA THR A 504 -49.58 14.46 46.76
C THR A 504 -48.79 14.25 48.05
N ASN A 505 -47.46 14.11 47.97
CA ASN A 505 -46.64 13.98 49.17
C ASN A 505 -46.63 15.27 49.99
N GLN A 506 -46.53 16.45 49.37
CA GLN A 506 -46.59 17.71 50.13
C GLN A 506 -47.96 17.95 50.77
N ILE A 507 -49.06 17.58 50.09
CA ILE A 507 -50.41 17.68 50.68
C ILE A 507 -50.57 16.67 51.83
N GLN A 508 -49.99 15.46 51.73
CA GLN A 508 -49.99 14.50 52.85
C GLN A 508 -49.13 14.99 54.04
N PHE A 509 -47.98 15.60 53.79
CA PHE A 509 -47.15 16.18 54.85
C PHE A 509 -47.80 17.41 55.50
N ALA A 510 -48.47 18.27 54.72
CA ALA A 510 -49.23 19.40 55.24
C ALA A 510 -50.50 18.95 56.01
N GLY A 511 -51.18 17.90 55.53
CA GLY A 511 -52.35 17.31 56.18
C GLY A 511 -52.00 16.67 57.53
N LYS A 512 -50.89 15.92 57.62
CA LYS A 512 -50.44 15.32 58.90
C LYS A 512 -50.00 16.37 59.93
N LYS A 513 -49.45 17.51 59.52
CA LYS A 513 -49.14 18.58 60.48
C LYS A 513 -50.38 19.24 61.07
N LYS A 514 -51.49 19.34 60.32
CA LYS A 514 -52.75 19.89 60.86
C LYS A 514 -53.50 18.94 61.79
N SER A 515 -53.35 17.62 61.63
CA SER A 515 -54.01 16.65 62.53
C SER A 515 -53.27 16.43 63.86
N SER A 516 -52.05 16.95 64.02
CA SER A 516 -51.30 16.81 65.27
C SER A 516 -51.43 18.02 66.22
N PHE A 517 -52.22 19.03 65.85
CA PHE A 517 -52.49 20.23 66.65
C PHE A 517 -53.98 20.44 66.99
N LYS A 518 -54.79 19.38 66.89
CA LYS A 518 -56.03 19.22 67.63
C LYS A 518 -55.81 18.17 68.69
#